data_AF-A0A5Q4E216-F1
#
_entry.id   AF-A0A5Q4E216-F1
#
_cell.length_a   1.000
_cell.length_b   1.000
_cell.length_c   1.000
_cell.angle_alpha   90.00
_cell.angle_beta   90.00
_cell.angle_gamma   90.00
#
_symmetry.space_group_name_H-M   'P 1'
#
loop_
_entity.id
_entity.type
_entity.pdbx_description
1 polymer ?
#
loop_
_entity_poly.entity_id
_entity_poly.type
_entity_poly.pdbx_seq_one_letter_code
_entity_poly.pdbx_strand_id
1 'polypeptide(L)'
;MPATTYYLRAYAENMAGVGYGEEVVFETSEVAEFELELAAHPSGAGTLSGAGTYSPGEEIQITAIPEPGYNFMHWSHNGDTLSVWPEFTFTMPGEDVALVANFVHDSIKSTDYWFAIPKVTEGHGWGSKSFGFYFVNGNHPNQIRISMPADLSFEPIEFFLQPHENLNLNLTDQIQQLWTSSPGAMHNRGFHIESMRKVNAFFEVGTQNNPDIFSLKGEKSLGKDFYVPFQNTFPSSNNYNPRPYSAIYIVATEDNTQVTITPTRPAFPGQPANTPFVIQLNKGQTYAVAPDDYPNQGQHPENRLAGTRVQSTKPIAVVMSDDSVAASGCRDLVGDQMVPVSQIGAEYIVMKGRLTLPEYFYVLATEESQTTEVFIDGQSVFSLQAGQQAAFEFSESLHHVETSHPVYLLHMAGFGCEVGGAILPSLENPGQRQIDFTRTRGESFFVNLLVKSGDEDGFTLNGNPLPAASFVPVPGAPGWLAGEFQFSVGEVPVHQTSTMQNSKGTFHMSIINGGNTSGAMYGNFSF
;
A
#
# COMPACT_ATOMS: atom_id res chain seq x y z
N MET A 1 42.44 41.72 3.90
CA MET A 1 42.59 40.58 2.99
C MET A 1 43.61 39.65 3.63
N PRO A 2 43.35 38.34 3.73
CA PRO A 2 44.33 37.38 4.26
C PRO A 2 45.64 37.38 3.48
N ALA A 3 46.73 36.93 4.09
CA ALA A 3 48.06 36.86 3.46
C ALA A 3 48.46 38.14 2.68
N THR A 4 48.03 39.30 3.16
CA THR A 4 48.26 40.59 2.49
C THR A 4 49.16 41.45 3.34
N THR A 5 50.23 41.95 2.73
CA THR A 5 51.10 42.95 3.33
C THR A 5 50.43 44.32 3.26
N TYR A 6 50.22 44.93 4.41
CA TYR A 6 49.71 46.29 4.54
C TYR A 6 50.84 47.24 4.92
N TYR A 7 50.85 48.40 4.25
CA TYR A 7 51.76 49.51 4.52
C TYR A 7 50.93 50.62 5.17
N LEU A 8 51.16 50.89 6.46
CA LEU A 8 50.45 51.92 7.20
C LEU A 8 51.41 53.06 7.54
N ARG A 9 50.97 54.29 7.25
CA ARG A 9 51.74 55.49 7.57
C ARG A 9 50.83 56.60 8.07
N ALA A 10 51.14 57.16 9.23
CA ALA A 10 50.49 58.37 9.69
C ALA A 10 50.98 59.58 8.87
N TYR A 11 50.11 60.54 8.57
CA TYR A 11 50.50 61.80 7.95
C TYR A 11 49.85 62.99 8.66
N ALA A 12 50.48 64.14 8.54
CA ALA A 12 49.94 65.42 8.99
C ALA A 12 50.18 66.48 7.91
N GLU A 13 49.19 67.33 7.68
CA GLU A 13 49.25 68.39 6.68
C GLU A 13 49.15 69.77 7.34
N ASN A 14 49.94 70.72 6.85
CA ASN A 14 49.80 72.13 7.18
C ASN A 14 50.04 72.99 5.93
N MET A 15 50.03 74.32 6.10
CA MET A 15 50.19 75.27 4.98
C MET A 15 51.55 75.19 4.27
N ALA A 16 52.54 74.49 4.84
CA ALA A 16 53.83 74.23 4.20
C ALA A 16 53.87 72.88 3.45
N GLY A 17 52.87 72.00 3.63
CA GLY A 17 52.72 70.72 2.93
C GLY A 17 52.33 69.55 3.83
N VAL A 18 52.45 68.34 3.27
CA VAL A 18 52.17 67.06 3.94
C VAL A 18 53.48 66.42 4.41
N GLY A 19 53.55 66.10 5.70
CA GLY A 19 54.60 65.27 6.29
C GLY A 19 54.07 63.87 6.62
N TYR A 20 54.88 62.85 6.36
CA TYR A 20 54.54 61.46 6.68
C TYR A 20 55.44 60.93 7.80
N GLY A 21 54.87 60.19 8.75
CA GLY A 21 55.58 59.55 9.87
C GLY A 21 56.40 58.33 9.45
N GLU A 22 56.78 57.45 10.38
CA GLU A 22 57.42 56.18 10.00
C GLU A 22 56.40 55.21 9.39
N GLU A 23 56.84 54.41 8.42
CA GLU A 23 56.02 53.36 7.80
C GLU A 23 56.04 52.11 8.68
N VAL A 24 54.85 51.59 8.98
CA VAL A 24 54.66 50.31 9.65
C VAL A 24 54.17 49.32 8.61
N VAL A 25 54.95 48.26 8.40
CA VAL A 25 54.61 47.15 7.51
C VAL A 25 54.19 45.96 8.36
N PHE A 26 53.02 45.40 8.09
CA PHE A 26 52.57 44.16 8.71
C PHE A 26 51.84 43.28 7.71
N GLU A 27 51.89 41.98 7.93
CA GLU A 27 51.22 40.98 7.12
C GLU A 27 50.11 40.34 7.93
N THR A 28 48.92 40.22 7.35
CA THR A 28 47.83 39.48 7.97
C THR A 28 48.03 37.98 7.74
N SER A 29 47.75 37.15 8.75
CA SER A 29 47.86 35.69 8.63
C SER A 29 46.99 35.10 7.51
N GLU A 30 47.40 33.94 7.01
CA GLU A 30 46.51 33.06 6.24
C GLU A 30 45.32 32.65 7.10
N VAL A 31 44.14 32.59 6.48
CA VAL A 31 42.96 31.99 7.11
C VAL A 31 43.00 30.51 6.75
N ALA A 32 43.07 29.65 7.76
CA ALA A 32 42.95 28.22 7.55
C ALA A 32 41.54 27.91 7.02
N GLU A 33 41.45 27.16 5.93
CA GLU A 33 40.20 26.57 5.45
C GLU A 33 40.07 25.15 5.99
N PHE A 34 38.83 24.74 6.25
CA PHE A 34 38.47 23.42 6.76
C PHE A 34 37.49 22.75 5.80
N GLU A 35 37.53 21.43 5.74
CA GLU A 35 36.70 20.63 4.84
C GLU A 35 35.36 20.26 5.49
N LEU A 36 34.27 20.49 4.75
CA LEU A 36 32.93 20.02 5.09
C LEU A 36 32.53 18.88 4.13
N GLU A 37 32.50 17.67 4.65
CA GLU A 37 32.02 16.48 3.94
C GLU A 37 30.54 16.22 4.25
N LEU A 38 29.77 15.85 3.23
CA LEU A 38 28.38 15.41 3.37
C LEU A 38 28.23 13.98 2.85
N ALA A 39 27.60 13.11 3.61
CA ALA A 39 27.31 11.73 3.21
C ALA A 39 25.82 11.40 3.39
N ALA A 40 25.23 10.68 2.42
CA ALA A 40 23.88 10.13 2.57
C ALA A 40 23.96 8.74 3.21
N HIS A 41 23.08 8.45 4.16
CA HIS A 41 22.94 7.13 4.74
C HIS A 41 21.46 6.67 4.70
N PRO A 42 21.10 5.60 3.97
CA PRO A 42 21.97 4.78 3.11
C PRO A 42 22.61 5.55 1.96
N SER A 43 23.73 5.04 1.43
CA SER A 43 24.38 5.64 0.26
C SER A 43 23.43 5.64 -0.95
N GLY A 44 23.33 6.78 -1.64
CA GLY A 44 22.41 6.97 -2.76
C GLY A 44 20.94 7.24 -2.38
N ALA A 45 20.61 7.37 -1.09
CA ALA A 45 19.25 7.64 -0.63
C ALA A 45 18.76 9.09 -0.87
N GLY A 46 19.66 9.99 -1.26
CA GLY A 46 19.34 11.38 -1.51
C GLY A 46 20.51 12.15 -2.10
N THR A 47 20.19 13.26 -2.75
CA THR A 47 21.14 14.25 -3.26
C THR A 47 21.42 15.31 -2.19
N LEU A 48 22.69 15.58 -1.89
CA LEU A 48 23.13 16.54 -0.86
C LEU A 48 23.82 17.74 -1.49
N SER A 49 23.67 18.93 -0.90
CA SER A 49 24.40 20.13 -1.30
C SER A 49 24.93 20.91 -0.10
N GLY A 50 26.08 21.58 -0.29
CA GLY A 50 26.76 22.37 0.74
C GLY A 50 28.18 21.90 1.09
N ALA A 51 28.64 20.74 0.59
CA ALA A 51 30.02 20.28 0.79
C ALA A 51 31.05 21.23 0.14
N GLY A 52 32.23 21.38 0.75
CA GLY A 52 33.29 22.27 0.25
C GLY A 52 34.34 22.62 1.31
N THR A 53 35.23 23.56 0.98
CA THR A 53 36.19 24.15 1.94
C THR A 53 35.75 25.54 2.34
N TYR A 54 35.78 25.84 3.63
CA TYR A 54 35.24 27.08 4.19
C TYR A 54 36.13 27.65 5.29
N SER A 55 36.06 28.96 5.50
CA SER A 55 36.72 29.62 6.62
C SER A 55 35.91 29.47 7.92
N PRO A 56 36.54 29.44 9.11
CA PRO A 56 35.81 29.40 10.37
C PRO A 56 34.83 30.57 10.53
N GLY A 57 33.61 30.26 10.94
CA GLY A 57 32.52 31.24 11.09
C GLY A 57 31.73 31.54 9.82
N GLU A 58 32.11 30.97 8.67
CA GLU A 58 31.33 31.05 7.45
C GLU A 58 30.00 30.29 7.59
N GLU A 59 28.93 30.86 7.04
CA GLU A 59 27.57 30.28 7.07
C GLU A 59 27.27 29.59 5.74
N ILE A 60 27.01 28.29 5.78
CA ILE A 60 26.76 27.43 4.62
C ILE A 60 25.31 26.95 4.63
N GLN A 61 24.62 27.12 3.51
CA GLN A 61 23.29 26.52 3.33
C GLN A 61 23.45 25.03 2.98
N ILE A 62 23.02 24.16 3.86
CA ILE A 62 23.01 22.71 3.66
C ILE A 62 21.62 22.28 3.20
N THR A 63 21.52 21.39 2.22
CA THR A 63 20.25 20.76 1.80
C THR A 63 20.39 19.27 1.53
N ALA A 64 19.33 18.53 1.82
CA ALA A 64 19.16 17.12 1.50
C ALA A 64 17.85 16.93 0.72
N ILE A 65 17.94 16.38 -0.48
CA ILE A 65 16.77 16.04 -1.32
C ILE A 65 16.70 14.51 -1.37
N PRO A 66 15.66 13.87 -0.80
CA PRO A 66 15.50 12.42 -0.89
C PRO A 66 15.36 11.96 -2.35
N GLU A 67 16.01 10.85 -2.70
CA GLU A 67 15.71 10.13 -3.94
C GLU A 67 14.33 9.47 -3.84
N PRO A 68 13.64 9.18 -4.96
CA PRO A 68 12.38 8.45 -4.96
C PRO A 68 12.50 7.14 -4.16
N GLY A 69 11.56 6.92 -3.24
CA GLY A 69 11.59 5.77 -2.35
C GLY A 69 12.37 5.99 -1.05
N TYR A 70 12.75 7.23 -0.73
CA TYR A 70 13.35 7.60 0.56
C TYR A 70 12.69 8.85 1.16
N ASN A 71 12.73 8.96 2.48
CA ASN A 71 12.42 10.18 3.22
C ASN A 71 13.65 10.65 4.00
N PHE A 72 13.88 11.96 4.00
CA PHE A 72 14.88 12.55 4.88
C PHE A 72 14.43 12.43 6.34
N MET A 73 15.36 12.02 7.21
CA MET A 73 15.11 11.86 8.64
C MET A 73 15.73 12.98 9.46
N HIS A 74 17.06 13.11 9.40
CA HIS A 74 17.81 14.12 10.12
C HIS A 74 19.26 14.18 9.63
N TRP A 75 19.90 15.31 9.85
CA TRP A 75 21.34 15.46 9.79
C TRP A 75 21.96 15.03 11.12
N SER A 76 23.06 14.29 11.08
CA SER A 76 23.85 13.94 12.27
C SER A 76 25.33 14.28 12.11
N HIS A 77 25.99 14.52 13.24
CA HIS A 77 27.43 14.70 13.35
C HIS A 77 27.95 13.84 14.52
N ASN A 78 28.93 12.98 14.28
CA ASN A 78 29.46 12.04 15.28
C ASN A 78 28.39 11.17 15.98
N GLY A 79 27.28 10.90 15.29
CA GLY A 79 26.14 10.12 15.80
C GLY A 79 25.05 10.94 16.50
N ASP A 80 25.31 12.20 16.85
CA ASP A 80 24.33 13.08 17.47
C ASP A 80 23.49 13.79 16.40
N THR A 81 22.17 13.92 16.65
CA THR A 81 21.26 14.64 15.76
C THR A 81 21.57 16.14 15.79
N LEU A 82 21.90 16.69 14.62
CA LEU A 82 22.19 18.11 14.43
C LEU A 82 20.95 18.90 13.97
N SER A 83 20.17 18.34 13.04
CA SER A 83 18.95 18.98 12.53
C SER A 83 17.94 17.95 12.04
N VAL A 84 16.66 18.17 12.33
CA VAL A 84 15.54 17.36 11.80
C VAL A 84 14.94 17.93 10.52
N TRP A 85 15.44 19.09 10.07
CA TRP A 85 15.03 19.72 8.82
C TRP A 85 16.00 19.33 7.69
N PRO A 86 15.50 19.05 6.47
CA PRO A 86 16.34 18.68 5.33
C PRO A 86 17.27 19.82 4.91
N GLU A 87 16.91 21.06 5.26
CA GLU A 87 17.67 22.27 4.97
C GLU A 87 17.92 23.08 6.25
N PHE A 88 19.14 23.59 6.43
CA PHE A 88 19.52 24.49 7.52
C PHE A 88 20.83 25.22 7.21
N THR A 89 21.09 26.31 7.95
CA THR A 89 22.36 27.03 7.89
C THR A 89 23.34 26.43 8.89
N PHE A 90 24.50 25.99 8.41
CA PHE A 90 25.60 25.45 9.21
C PHE A 90 26.72 26.48 9.31
N THR A 91 27.27 26.71 10.50
CA THR A 91 28.42 27.61 10.70
C THR A 91 29.70 26.78 10.81
N MET A 92 30.67 27.01 9.92
CA MET A 92 31.90 26.20 9.88
C MET A 92 32.75 26.39 11.15
N PRO A 93 33.12 25.31 11.87
CA PRO A 93 34.05 25.40 12.99
C PRO A 93 35.51 25.52 12.51
N GLY A 94 36.45 25.61 13.46
CA GLY A 94 37.89 25.63 13.18
C GLY A 94 38.51 24.25 13.00
N GLU A 95 37.78 23.30 12.44
CA GLU A 95 38.19 21.91 12.20
C GLU A 95 37.36 21.28 11.07
N ASP A 96 37.86 20.18 10.49
CA ASP A 96 37.14 19.43 9.46
C ASP A 96 35.89 18.74 10.03
N VAL A 97 34.80 18.73 9.26
CA VAL A 97 33.49 18.22 9.70
C VAL A 97 32.91 17.28 8.66
N ALA A 98 32.45 16.12 9.12
CA ALA A 98 31.57 15.25 8.35
C ALA A 98 30.15 15.30 8.91
N LEU A 99 29.17 15.58 8.05
CA LEU A 99 27.74 15.50 8.36
C LEU A 99 27.10 14.35 7.58
N VAL A 100 26.22 13.60 8.23
CA VAL A 100 25.48 12.51 7.61
C VAL A 100 24.01 12.90 7.49
N ALA A 101 23.48 12.95 6.27
CA ALA A 101 22.04 13.01 6.04
C ALA A 101 21.49 11.58 6.15
N ASN A 102 20.72 11.35 7.21
CA ASN A 102 20.07 10.07 7.44
C ASN A 102 18.74 10.08 6.71
N PHE A 103 18.55 9.09 5.86
CA PHE A 103 17.32 8.81 5.16
C PHE A 103 16.77 7.48 5.66
N VAL A 104 15.46 7.33 5.55
CA VAL A 104 14.80 6.05 5.68
C VAL A 104 14.16 5.73 4.34
N HIS A 105 14.20 4.46 3.93
CA HIS A 105 13.43 4.05 2.77
C HIS A 105 11.95 4.35 3.05
N ASP A 106 11.21 4.80 2.04
CA ASP A 106 9.77 4.71 2.01
C ASP A 106 9.42 3.25 2.28
N SER A 107 9.13 2.99 3.53
CA SER A 107 8.56 1.76 4.00
C SER A 107 7.20 2.17 4.49
N ILE A 108 6.21 1.67 3.77
CA ILE A 108 4.80 1.58 4.11
C ILE A 108 3.82 2.56 3.42
N LYS A 109 3.23 2.08 2.33
CA LYS A 109 1.88 2.40 1.81
C LYS A 109 1.54 3.88 1.59
N SER A 110 1.00 4.59 2.58
CA SER A 110 0.44 5.93 2.39
C SER A 110 0.19 6.65 3.72
N THR A 111 -0.10 7.95 3.62
CA THR A 111 -0.56 8.80 4.73
C THR A 111 -2.05 9.10 4.67
N ASP A 112 -2.74 8.68 3.61
CA ASP A 112 -4.15 8.96 3.37
C ASP A 112 -4.88 7.70 2.90
N TYR A 113 -5.91 7.28 3.63
CA TYR A 113 -6.75 6.14 3.31
C TYR A 113 -8.22 6.49 3.33
N TRP A 114 -8.94 5.96 2.35
CA TRP A 114 -10.39 6.03 2.28
C TRP A 114 -10.96 4.63 2.19
N PHE A 115 -11.96 4.32 3.02
CA PHE A 115 -12.52 2.98 3.07
C PHE A 115 -14.03 2.99 3.33
N ALA A 116 -14.76 2.14 2.60
CA ALA A 116 -16.15 1.83 2.85
C ALA A 116 -16.22 0.42 3.43
N ILE A 117 -16.72 0.28 4.66
CA ILE A 117 -16.76 -1.04 5.31
C ILE A 117 -17.81 -1.93 4.62
N PRO A 118 -17.42 -3.13 4.13
CA PRO A 118 -18.33 -4.06 3.49
C PRO A 118 -19.33 -4.65 4.48
N LYS A 119 -20.56 -4.94 4.01
CA LYS A 119 -21.52 -5.71 4.81
C LYS A 119 -21.18 -7.20 4.71
N VAL A 120 -21.24 -7.90 5.84
CA VAL A 120 -21.21 -9.37 5.89
C VAL A 120 -22.43 -9.91 6.62
N THR A 121 -22.81 -11.14 6.31
CA THR A 121 -23.99 -11.79 6.90
C THR A 121 -23.79 -12.09 8.38
N GLU A 122 -24.77 -11.71 9.19
CA GLU A 122 -24.83 -12.08 10.60
C GLU A 122 -25.20 -13.55 10.80
N GLY A 123 -25.62 -14.26 9.74
CA GLY A 123 -25.97 -15.68 9.82
C GLY A 123 -24.76 -16.61 9.92
N HIS A 124 -23.54 -16.11 9.69
CA HIS A 124 -22.35 -16.92 9.58
C HIS A 124 -21.25 -16.51 10.56
N GLY A 125 -20.90 -17.39 11.51
CA GLY A 125 -19.77 -17.17 12.42
C GLY A 125 -19.93 -15.99 13.40
N TRP A 126 -21.13 -15.43 13.54
CA TRP A 126 -21.33 -14.16 14.27
C TRP A 126 -21.00 -14.20 15.76
N GLY A 127 -21.04 -15.39 16.38
CA GLY A 127 -20.67 -15.57 17.79
C GLY A 127 -19.19 -15.28 18.08
N SER A 128 -18.32 -15.39 17.07
CA SER A 128 -16.88 -15.15 17.15
C SER A 128 -16.45 -13.92 16.36
N LYS A 129 -17.38 -13.00 16.07
CA LYS A 129 -17.10 -11.82 15.27
C LYS A 129 -16.00 -10.94 15.89
N SER A 130 -15.11 -10.48 15.03
CA SER A 130 -14.09 -9.46 15.29
C SER A 130 -14.03 -8.57 14.06
N PHE A 131 -14.01 -7.25 14.24
CA PHE A 131 -13.86 -6.31 13.14
C PHE A 131 -12.95 -5.18 13.60
N GLY A 132 -12.00 -4.79 12.76
CA GLY A 132 -11.12 -3.69 13.12
C GLY A 132 -10.15 -3.28 12.02
N PHE A 133 -9.68 -2.05 12.14
CA PHE A 133 -8.53 -1.58 11.36
C PHE A 133 -7.26 -1.93 12.12
N TYR A 134 -6.33 -2.58 11.44
CA TYR A 134 -5.00 -2.82 11.94
C TYR A 134 -4.04 -1.82 11.32
N PHE A 135 -3.23 -1.19 12.17
CA PHE A 135 -2.17 -0.27 11.79
C PHE A 135 -0.84 -0.86 12.20
N VAL A 136 0.08 -1.04 11.26
CA VAL A 136 1.43 -1.56 11.53
C VAL A 136 2.42 -0.44 11.22
N ASN A 137 3.03 0.09 12.28
CA ASN A 137 3.90 1.25 12.19
C ASN A 137 5.35 0.83 11.90
N GLY A 138 6.02 1.63 11.09
CA GLY A 138 7.43 1.45 10.78
C GLY A 138 8.34 1.95 11.91
N ASN A 139 9.55 2.33 11.54
CA ASN A 139 10.67 2.56 12.47
C ASN A 139 10.61 3.93 13.18
N HIS A 140 9.50 4.68 13.02
CA HIS A 140 9.35 6.05 13.50
C HIS A 140 8.04 6.25 14.23
N PRO A 141 7.98 7.16 15.22
CA PRO A 141 6.71 7.49 15.85
C PRO A 141 5.74 8.11 14.84
N ASN A 142 4.45 7.82 14.99
CA ASN A 142 3.43 8.21 14.04
C ASN A 142 2.12 8.58 14.75
N GLN A 143 1.49 9.67 14.33
CA GLN A 143 0.17 10.06 14.81
C GLN A 143 -0.86 9.70 13.73
N ILE A 144 -1.90 8.98 14.12
CA ILE A 144 -2.99 8.56 13.25
C ILE A 144 -4.28 9.23 13.71
N ARG A 145 -5.06 9.69 12.73
CA ARG A 145 -6.37 10.30 12.90
C ARG A 145 -7.37 9.61 12.00
N ILE A 146 -8.52 9.24 12.55
CA ILE A 146 -9.58 8.53 11.85
C ILE A 146 -10.86 9.33 12.00
N SER A 147 -11.53 9.61 10.90
CA SER A 147 -12.79 10.37 10.86
C SER A 147 -13.81 9.72 9.93
N MET A 148 -15.09 10.10 10.08
CA MET A 148 -16.14 9.84 9.10
C MET A 148 -16.67 11.17 8.58
N PRO A 149 -16.09 11.74 7.51
CA PRO A 149 -16.35 13.14 7.13
C PRO A 149 -17.80 13.51 6.84
N ALA A 150 -18.64 12.54 6.46
CA ALA A 150 -20.07 12.77 6.22
C ALA A 150 -20.93 12.62 7.49
N ASP A 151 -20.42 11.99 8.54
CA ASP A 151 -21.11 11.84 9.83
C ASP A 151 -20.62 12.89 10.82
N LEU A 152 -21.36 14.00 10.90
CA LEU A 152 -21.03 15.10 11.81
C LEU A 152 -21.16 14.75 13.30
N SER A 153 -21.73 13.59 13.63
CA SER A 153 -21.80 13.08 15.01
C SER A 153 -20.64 12.15 15.37
N PHE A 154 -19.82 11.77 14.39
CA PHE A 154 -18.65 10.95 14.64
C PHE A 154 -17.51 11.80 15.19
N GLU A 155 -17.15 11.54 16.44
CA GLU A 155 -15.96 12.13 17.05
C GLU A 155 -14.70 11.47 16.47
N PRO A 156 -13.79 12.24 15.83
CA PRO A 156 -12.56 11.68 15.29
C PRO A 156 -11.75 10.94 16.36
N ILE A 157 -11.19 9.80 15.97
CA ILE A 157 -10.34 8.97 16.82
C ILE A 157 -8.89 9.29 16.50
N GLU A 158 -8.12 9.66 17.51
CA GLU A 158 -6.71 9.99 17.38
C GLU A 158 -5.88 9.14 18.32
N PHE A 159 -4.77 8.59 17.83
CA PHE A 159 -3.81 7.84 18.64
C PHE A 159 -2.40 7.97 18.09
N PHE A 160 -1.44 7.63 18.94
CA PHE A 160 -0.02 7.70 18.65
C PHE A 160 0.57 6.30 18.69
N LEU A 161 1.40 5.97 17.69
CA LEU A 161 2.14 4.72 17.60
C LEU A 161 3.63 5.00 17.78
N GLN A 162 4.27 4.24 18.65
CA GLN A 162 5.72 4.17 18.78
C GLN A 162 6.36 3.45 17.58
N PRO A 163 7.68 3.59 17.35
CA PRO A 163 8.40 2.76 16.39
C PRO A 163 8.10 1.28 16.58
N HIS A 164 7.80 0.58 15.48
CA HIS A 164 7.46 -0.85 15.41
C HIS A 164 6.22 -1.26 16.22
N GLU A 165 5.42 -0.32 16.70
CA GLU A 165 4.14 -0.63 17.33
C GLU A 165 3.09 -0.99 16.27
N ASN A 166 2.14 -1.84 16.63
CA ASN A 166 0.91 -1.99 15.88
C ASN A 166 -0.29 -1.73 16.79
N LEU A 167 -1.42 -1.40 16.18
CA LEU A 167 -2.67 -1.16 16.89
C LEU A 167 -3.84 -1.75 16.11
N ASN A 168 -4.76 -2.39 16.84
CA ASN A 168 -6.07 -2.77 16.34
C ASN A 168 -7.12 -1.77 16.87
N LEU A 169 -7.68 -0.97 15.96
CA LEU A 169 -8.90 -0.22 16.25
C LEU A 169 -10.09 -1.18 16.14
N ASN A 170 -10.51 -1.71 17.28
CA ASN A 170 -11.64 -2.62 17.36
C ASN A 170 -12.97 -1.87 17.13
N LEU A 171 -13.72 -2.30 16.12
CA LEU A 171 -15.02 -1.76 15.71
C LEU A 171 -16.17 -2.77 15.92
N THR A 172 -15.89 -3.91 16.55
CA THR A 172 -16.77 -5.08 16.62
C THR A 172 -18.17 -4.77 17.15
N ASP A 173 -18.28 -3.94 18.20
CA ASP A 173 -19.57 -3.66 18.85
C ASP A 173 -20.41 -2.65 18.05
N GLN A 174 -19.77 -1.84 17.20
CA GLN A 174 -20.43 -0.80 16.40
C GLN A 174 -20.62 -1.21 14.93
N ILE A 175 -20.05 -2.36 14.52
CA ILE A 175 -19.86 -2.71 13.11
C ILE A 175 -21.13 -2.60 12.26
N GLN A 176 -22.29 -3.01 12.77
CA GLN A 176 -23.55 -2.97 12.02
C GLN A 176 -23.98 -1.54 11.65
N GLN A 177 -23.58 -0.55 12.45
CA GLN A 177 -23.86 0.88 12.22
C GLN A 177 -22.85 1.52 11.25
N LEU A 178 -21.73 0.85 10.99
CA LEU A 178 -20.63 1.34 10.17
C LEU A 178 -20.63 0.74 8.76
N TRP A 179 -21.38 -0.33 8.52
CA TRP A 179 -21.48 -0.94 7.20
C TRP A 179 -22.05 0.00 6.15
N THR A 180 -21.50 -0.08 4.95
CA THR A 180 -22.17 0.39 3.73
C THR A 180 -23.22 -0.65 3.31
N SER A 181 -24.24 -0.80 4.14
CA SER A 181 -25.34 -1.76 4.00
C SER A 181 -26.42 -1.24 3.05
N SER A 182 -27.50 -2.01 2.84
CA SER A 182 -28.65 -1.60 2.01
C SER A 182 -28.22 -1.05 0.63
N PRO A 183 -27.74 -1.93 -0.28
CA PRO A 183 -27.38 -1.54 -1.64
C PRO A 183 -28.41 -0.58 -2.25
N GLY A 184 -27.97 0.39 -3.03
CA GLY A 184 -28.85 1.43 -3.57
C GLY A 184 -29.12 2.63 -2.66
N ALA A 185 -28.74 2.57 -1.38
CA ALA A 185 -28.87 3.69 -0.44
C ALA A 185 -27.52 4.40 -0.22
N MET A 186 -27.60 5.72 -0.01
CA MET A 186 -26.47 6.53 0.44
C MET A 186 -26.32 6.45 1.96
N HIS A 187 -25.09 6.36 2.44
CA HIS A 187 -24.75 6.41 3.86
C HIS A 187 -23.64 7.42 4.12
N ASN A 188 -23.53 7.87 5.37
CA ASN A 188 -22.47 8.78 5.82
C ASN A 188 -21.33 8.03 6.53
N ARG A 189 -20.99 6.83 6.05
CA ARG A 189 -20.17 5.84 6.78
C ARG A 189 -18.78 5.62 6.19
N GLY A 190 -18.29 6.58 5.41
CA GLY A 190 -16.98 6.52 4.77
C GLY A 190 -15.90 6.90 5.76
N PHE A 191 -14.95 6.00 5.99
CA PHE A 191 -13.79 6.26 6.83
C PHE A 191 -12.72 7.00 6.04
N HIS A 192 -12.16 8.03 6.67
CA HIS A 192 -10.97 8.74 6.24
C HIS A 192 -9.91 8.58 7.33
N ILE A 193 -8.77 7.98 6.99
CA ILE A 193 -7.65 7.74 7.90
C ILE A 193 -6.44 8.52 7.41
N GLU A 194 -5.94 9.40 8.27
CA GLU A 194 -4.79 10.26 8.02
C GLU A 194 -3.66 9.86 8.97
N SER A 195 -2.42 9.89 8.51
CA SER A 195 -1.25 9.69 9.37
C SER A 195 -0.14 10.67 9.04
N MET A 196 0.64 11.10 10.05
CA MET A 196 1.77 12.00 9.83
C MET A 196 2.90 11.37 9.02
N ARG A 197 3.02 10.04 9.10
CA ARG A 197 3.98 9.23 8.36
C ARG A 197 3.30 8.01 7.79
N LYS A 198 3.94 7.43 6.79
CA LYS A 198 3.58 6.16 6.16
C LYS A 198 3.36 5.04 7.19
N VAL A 199 2.22 4.35 7.11
CA VAL A 199 1.77 3.27 8.03
C VAL A 199 0.97 2.21 7.28
N ASN A 200 1.05 0.94 7.67
CA ASN A 200 0.42 -0.13 6.88
C ASN A 200 -0.93 -0.32 7.49
N ALA A 201 -1.96 -0.37 6.66
CA ALA A 201 -3.31 -0.53 7.13
C ALA A 201 -3.96 -1.72 6.43
N PHE A 202 -4.77 -2.46 7.17
CA PHE A 202 -5.75 -3.37 6.61
C PHE A 202 -6.99 -3.40 7.50
N PHE A 203 -8.13 -3.70 6.89
CA PHE A 203 -9.36 -3.95 7.61
C PHE A 203 -9.57 -5.45 7.70
N GLU A 204 -9.77 -5.97 8.91
CA GLU A 204 -10.08 -7.39 9.12
C GLU A 204 -11.59 -7.57 9.31
N VAL A 205 -12.15 -8.52 8.57
CA VAL A 205 -13.36 -9.21 8.97
C VAL A 205 -12.94 -10.51 9.62
N GLY A 206 -13.12 -10.63 10.93
CA GLY A 206 -12.55 -11.68 11.76
C GLY A 206 -13.60 -12.57 12.40
N THR A 207 -14.55 -13.11 11.64
CA THR A 207 -15.40 -14.21 12.15
C THR A 207 -14.66 -15.54 12.03
N GLN A 208 -14.96 -16.53 12.87
CA GLN A 208 -14.20 -17.80 12.85
C GLN A 208 -14.31 -18.57 11.53
N ASN A 209 -15.44 -18.48 10.83
CA ASN A 209 -15.67 -19.28 9.61
C ASN A 209 -16.03 -18.41 8.40
N ASN A 210 -15.88 -17.09 8.48
CA ASN A 210 -16.08 -16.21 7.34
C ASN A 210 -15.13 -15.01 7.42
N PRO A 211 -13.83 -15.23 7.71
CA PRO A 211 -12.90 -14.12 7.75
C PRO A 211 -12.40 -13.74 6.37
N ASP A 212 -11.91 -12.52 6.24
CA ASP A 212 -10.89 -12.15 5.25
C ASP A 212 -10.20 -10.84 5.70
N ILE A 213 -9.14 -10.44 5.02
CA ILE A 213 -8.47 -9.15 5.21
C ILE A 213 -8.54 -8.30 3.95
N PHE A 214 -8.84 -7.02 4.14
CA PHE A 214 -8.86 -6.03 3.08
C PHE A 214 -7.62 -5.16 3.20
N SER A 215 -6.61 -5.44 2.39
CA SER A 215 -5.38 -4.64 2.37
C SER A 215 -5.72 -3.22 1.92
N LEU A 216 -5.53 -2.23 2.80
CA LEU A 216 -5.71 -0.83 2.45
C LEU A 216 -4.50 -0.37 1.61
N LYS A 217 -4.77 0.17 0.43
CA LYS A 217 -3.78 0.57 -0.58
C LYS A 217 -3.53 2.07 -0.60
N GLY A 218 -4.16 2.82 0.31
CA GLY A 218 -3.93 4.25 0.52
C GLY A 218 -4.19 5.09 -0.73
N GLU A 219 -3.35 6.09 -0.98
CA GLU A 219 -3.40 6.93 -2.18
C GLU A 219 -3.43 6.12 -3.49
N LYS A 220 -2.83 4.93 -3.53
CA LYS A 220 -2.87 4.05 -4.71
C LYS A 220 -4.25 3.46 -5.00
N SER A 221 -5.16 3.46 -4.01
CA SER A 221 -6.58 3.09 -4.21
C SER A 221 -7.44 4.22 -4.78
N LEU A 222 -6.95 5.48 -4.74
CA LEU A 222 -7.75 6.64 -5.09
C LEU A 222 -7.67 6.92 -6.60
N GLY A 223 -8.82 7.00 -7.26
CA GLY A 223 -8.88 7.29 -8.68
C GLY A 223 -10.28 7.54 -9.21
N LYS A 224 -10.41 7.58 -10.53
CA LYS A 224 -11.64 8.01 -11.21
C LYS A 224 -12.26 6.98 -12.15
N ASP A 225 -11.58 5.85 -12.35
CA ASP A 225 -12.03 4.81 -13.27
C ASP A 225 -11.58 3.45 -12.74
N PHE A 226 -12.53 2.54 -12.56
CA PHE A 226 -12.35 1.22 -11.98
C PHE A 226 -13.19 0.22 -12.76
N TYR A 227 -12.65 -0.98 -12.94
CA TYR A 227 -13.43 -2.18 -13.22
C TYR A 227 -13.32 -3.10 -11.99
N VAL A 228 -14.41 -3.79 -11.63
CA VAL A 228 -14.42 -4.61 -10.41
C VAL A 228 -14.50 -6.10 -10.76
N PRO A 229 -13.47 -6.91 -10.49
CA PRO A 229 -13.50 -8.34 -10.67
C PRO A 229 -14.27 -9.03 -9.53
N PHE A 230 -14.85 -10.19 -9.83
CA PHE A 230 -15.43 -11.08 -8.83
C PHE A 230 -15.16 -12.52 -9.23
N GLN A 231 -14.91 -13.39 -8.24
CA GLN A 231 -14.85 -14.83 -8.49
C GLN A 231 -16.23 -15.32 -8.92
N ASN A 232 -16.37 -16.03 -10.05
CA ASN A 232 -17.66 -16.53 -10.53
C ASN A 232 -17.69 -18.05 -10.70
N THR A 233 -16.81 -18.76 -9.98
CA THR A 233 -16.76 -20.23 -9.99
C THR A 233 -17.57 -20.85 -8.84
N PHE A 234 -17.44 -20.32 -7.62
CA PHE A 234 -18.12 -20.90 -6.44
C PHE A 234 -19.37 -20.10 -6.09
N PRO A 235 -20.52 -20.73 -5.76
CA PRO A 235 -21.71 -20.01 -5.29
C PRO A 235 -21.45 -19.39 -3.92
N SER A 236 -22.27 -18.43 -3.50
CA SER A 236 -22.33 -18.00 -2.09
C SER A 236 -23.35 -18.85 -1.33
N SER A 237 -23.24 -18.93 -0.01
CA SER A 237 -24.13 -19.78 0.80
C SER A 237 -25.59 -19.36 0.71
N ASN A 238 -26.50 -20.33 0.61
CA ASN A 238 -27.95 -20.11 0.73
C ASN A 238 -28.50 -20.48 2.12
N ASN A 239 -27.64 -20.85 3.06
CA ASN A 239 -28.02 -21.35 4.38
C ASN A 239 -28.20 -20.25 5.44
N TYR A 240 -27.79 -19.02 5.15
CA TYR A 240 -27.71 -17.94 6.12
C TYR A 240 -28.80 -16.89 5.88
N ASN A 241 -29.26 -16.27 6.97
CA ASN A 241 -30.19 -15.17 6.97
C ASN A 241 -29.65 -14.06 7.90
N PRO A 242 -29.44 -12.81 7.42
CA PRO A 242 -29.63 -12.33 6.06
C PRO A 242 -28.80 -13.08 5.02
N ARG A 243 -29.28 -13.16 3.78
CA ARG A 243 -28.56 -13.88 2.73
C ARG A 243 -27.23 -13.19 2.40
N PRO A 244 -26.11 -13.92 2.30
CA PRO A 244 -24.84 -13.36 1.85
C PRO A 244 -24.88 -13.06 0.35
N TYR A 245 -24.10 -12.08 -0.09
CA TYR A 245 -24.03 -11.63 -1.47
C TYR A 245 -22.68 -10.98 -1.79
N SER A 246 -22.41 -10.79 -3.08
CA SER A 246 -21.30 -9.97 -3.56
C SER A 246 -21.71 -8.52 -3.75
N ALA A 247 -20.81 -7.58 -3.48
CA ALA A 247 -21.07 -6.16 -3.65
C ALA A 247 -19.82 -5.33 -3.90
N ILE A 248 -20.06 -4.18 -4.53
CA ILE A 248 -19.11 -3.09 -4.77
C ILE A 248 -19.47 -1.97 -3.81
N TYR A 249 -18.49 -1.49 -3.04
CA TYR A 249 -18.67 -0.37 -2.11
C TYR A 249 -17.82 0.80 -2.56
N ILE A 250 -18.41 1.98 -2.58
CA ILE A 250 -17.80 3.21 -3.09
C ILE A 250 -17.78 4.22 -1.95
N VAL A 251 -16.68 4.94 -1.78
CA VAL A 251 -16.59 6.13 -0.91
C VAL A 251 -16.05 7.32 -1.69
N ALA A 252 -16.70 8.48 -1.55
CA ALA A 252 -16.23 9.72 -2.17
C ALA A 252 -15.26 10.48 -1.27
N THR A 253 -14.15 10.97 -1.82
CA THR A 253 -13.13 11.76 -1.07
C THR A 253 -13.44 13.26 -1.04
N GLU A 254 -14.40 13.69 -1.86
CA GLU A 254 -14.74 15.10 -2.08
C GLU A 254 -16.25 15.30 -2.27
N ASP A 255 -16.72 16.51 -1.94
CA ASP A 255 -18.10 16.92 -2.17
C ASP A 255 -18.45 17.01 -3.66
N ASN A 256 -19.74 16.84 -3.97
CA ASN A 256 -20.27 16.94 -5.32
C ASN A 256 -19.55 16.01 -6.32
N THR A 257 -19.19 14.80 -5.87
CA THR A 257 -18.63 13.76 -6.72
C THR A 257 -19.78 13.07 -7.46
N GLN A 258 -19.79 13.17 -8.79
CA GLN A 258 -20.69 12.38 -9.62
C GLN A 258 -20.01 11.04 -9.93
N VAL A 259 -20.73 9.94 -9.71
CA VAL A 259 -20.25 8.58 -9.98
C VAL A 259 -21.20 7.93 -10.99
N THR A 260 -20.66 7.54 -12.14
CA THR A 260 -21.35 6.78 -13.18
C THR A 260 -21.01 5.30 -13.02
N ILE A 261 -22.02 4.46 -12.87
CA ILE A 261 -21.87 3.02 -12.69
C ILE A 261 -22.51 2.32 -13.89
N THR A 262 -21.73 1.50 -14.59
CA THR A 262 -22.19 0.69 -15.72
C THR A 262 -22.10 -0.79 -15.33
N PRO A 263 -23.19 -1.39 -14.84
CA PRO A 263 -23.16 -2.76 -14.34
C PRO A 263 -23.17 -3.77 -15.49
N THR A 264 -22.44 -4.88 -15.39
CA THR A 264 -22.41 -5.95 -16.43
C THR A 264 -23.57 -6.95 -16.32
N ARG A 265 -24.31 -6.87 -15.21
CA ARG A 265 -25.49 -7.65 -14.86
C ARG A 265 -26.54 -6.74 -14.23
N PRO A 266 -27.82 -7.15 -14.14
CA PRO A 266 -28.80 -6.39 -13.40
C PRO A 266 -28.31 -6.14 -11.96
N ALA A 267 -28.38 -4.89 -11.51
CA ALA A 267 -27.89 -4.46 -10.20
C ALA A 267 -29.00 -3.77 -9.41
N PHE A 268 -28.94 -3.86 -8.08
CA PHE A 268 -29.92 -3.22 -7.23
C PHE A 268 -29.71 -1.69 -7.15
N PRO A 269 -30.77 -0.85 -7.09
CA PRO A 269 -32.20 -1.20 -7.15
C PRO A 269 -32.75 -1.14 -8.58
N GLY A 270 -32.85 -2.29 -9.26
CA GLY A 270 -33.51 -2.40 -10.57
C GLY A 270 -32.78 -1.73 -11.73
N GLN A 271 -31.45 -1.60 -11.65
CA GLN A 271 -30.60 -1.08 -12.73
C GLN A 271 -30.31 -2.18 -13.75
N PRO A 272 -30.69 -2.01 -15.04
CA PRO A 272 -30.42 -3.02 -16.06
C PRO A 272 -28.93 -3.18 -16.34
N ALA A 273 -28.54 -4.38 -16.78
CA ALA A 273 -27.19 -4.62 -17.30
C ALA A 273 -26.86 -3.66 -18.46
N ASN A 274 -25.60 -3.26 -18.54
CA ASN A 274 -24.99 -2.42 -19.57
C ASN A 274 -25.65 -1.03 -19.73
N THR A 275 -26.46 -0.61 -18.76
CA THR A 275 -27.10 0.71 -18.76
C THR A 275 -26.45 1.55 -17.66
N PRO A 276 -25.73 2.65 -17.99
CA PRO A 276 -25.13 3.49 -16.98
C PRO A 276 -26.20 4.21 -16.15
N PHE A 277 -25.97 4.30 -14.85
CA PHE A 277 -26.72 5.19 -13.96
C PHE A 277 -25.76 6.05 -13.16
N VAL A 278 -26.23 7.24 -12.74
CA VAL A 278 -25.40 8.24 -12.05
C VAL A 278 -25.92 8.44 -10.64
N ILE A 279 -25.00 8.44 -9.68
CA ILE A 279 -25.24 8.87 -8.30
C ILE A 279 -24.39 10.10 -7.98
N GLN A 280 -24.83 10.88 -6.99
CA GLN A 280 -24.11 12.03 -6.48
C GLN A 280 -23.72 11.74 -5.03
N LEU A 281 -22.42 11.78 -4.73
CA LEU A 281 -21.89 11.59 -3.39
C LEU A 281 -21.17 12.84 -2.91
N ASN A 282 -21.31 13.13 -1.62
CA ASN A 282 -20.49 14.10 -0.90
C ASN A 282 -19.31 13.44 -0.18
N LYS A 283 -18.35 14.24 0.29
CA LYS A 283 -17.14 13.74 0.95
C LYS A 283 -17.51 12.84 2.13
N GLY A 284 -16.98 11.63 2.16
CA GLY A 284 -17.24 10.61 3.20
C GLY A 284 -18.57 9.87 3.05
N GLN A 285 -19.38 10.16 2.03
CA GLN A 285 -20.56 9.36 1.74
C GLN A 285 -20.19 8.06 1.03
N THR A 286 -20.92 7.00 1.37
CA THR A 286 -20.74 5.67 0.81
C THR A 286 -21.98 5.15 0.10
N TYR A 287 -21.75 4.26 -0.86
CA TYR A 287 -22.80 3.62 -1.64
C TYR A 287 -22.42 2.18 -1.98
N ALA A 288 -23.37 1.26 -1.87
CA ALA A 288 -23.19 -0.14 -2.24
C ALA A 288 -23.98 -0.50 -3.51
N VAL A 289 -23.36 -1.27 -4.39
CA VAL A 289 -23.96 -1.88 -5.57
C VAL A 289 -23.87 -3.40 -5.40
N ALA A 290 -25.00 -4.09 -5.49
CA ALA A 290 -25.08 -5.55 -5.39
C ALA A 290 -25.88 -6.11 -6.57
N PRO A 291 -25.78 -7.42 -6.89
CA PRO A 291 -26.65 -8.06 -7.85
C PRO A 291 -28.12 -7.74 -7.60
N ASP A 292 -28.92 -7.70 -8.67
CA ASP A 292 -30.36 -7.56 -8.51
C ASP A 292 -30.95 -8.73 -7.72
N ASP A 293 -32.03 -8.46 -6.98
CA ASP A 293 -32.66 -9.41 -6.06
C ASP A 293 -31.64 -10.16 -5.15
N TYR A 294 -30.56 -9.48 -4.73
CA TYR A 294 -29.53 -10.05 -3.84
C TYR A 294 -30.10 -10.79 -2.60
N PRO A 295 -31.26 -10.42 -2.00
CA PRO A 295 -31.82 -11.19 -0.88
C PRO A 295 -32.23 -12.62 -1.26
N ASN A 296 -32.55 -12.89 -2.54
CA ASN A 296 -33.06 -14.18 -3.00
C ASN A 296 -32.19 -14.87 -4.08
N GLN A 297 -31.38 -14.11 -4.81
CA GLN A 297 -30.59 -14.59 -5.95
C GLN A 297 -29.09 -14.25 -5.85
N GLY A 298 -28.66 -13.56 -4.78
CA GLY A 298 -27.26 -13.16 -4.58
C GLY A 298 -26.26 -14.31 -4.43
N GLN A 299 -26.72 -15.53 -4.19
CA GLN A 299 -25.92 -16.76 -4.10
C GLN A 299 -25.34 -17.25 -5.42
N HIS A 300 -25.93 -16.84 -6.54
CA HIS A 300 -25.67 -17.41 -7.86
C HIS A 300 -24.44 -16.78 -8.49
N PRO A 301 -23.40 -17.57 -8.86
CA PRO A 301 -22.18 -17.03 -9.45
C PRO A 301 -22.38 -16.16 -10.69
N GLU A 302 -23.33 -16.53 -11.53
CA GLU A 302 -23.68 -15.85 -12.77
C GLU A 302 -24.26 -14.43 -12.56
N ASN A 303 -24.73 -14.14 -11.35
CA ASN A 303 -25.31 -12.84 -10.98
C ASN A 303 -24.27 -11.84 -10.49
N ARG A 304 -23.02 -12.27 -10.25
CA ARG A 304 -21.96 -11.38 -9.76
C ARG A 304 -21.70 -10.26 -10.74
N LEU A 305 -21.38 -9.09 -10.19
CA LEU A 305 -21.16 -7.86 -10.93
C LEU A 305 -19.76 -7.77 -11.56
N ALA A 306 -19.14 -8.91 -11.89
CA ALA A 306 -17.80 -8.99 -12.48
C ALA A 306 -17.70 -8.13 -13.74
N GLY A 307 -16.73 -7.23 -13.77
CA GLY A 307 -16.49 -6.30 -14.87
C GLY A 307 -17.37 -5.04 -14.87
N THR A 308 -18.16 -4.80 -13.83
CA THR A 308 -18.87 -3.52 -13.64
C THR A 308 -17.86 -2.38 -13.60
N ARG A 309 -18.11 -1.34 -14.40
CA ARG A 309 -17.27 -0.14 -14.44
C ARG A 309 -17.84 0.92 -13.51
N VAL A 310 -16.96 1.54 -12.73
CA VAL A 310 -17.27 2.66 -11.83
C VAL A 310 -16.38 3.83 -12.23
N GLN A 311 -17.00 4.90 -12.75
CA GLN A 311 -16.32 6.12 -13.16
C GLN A 311 -16.78 7.29 -12.30
N SER A 312 -15.90 8.27 -12.08
CA SER A 312 -16.26 9.45 -11.28
C SER A 312 -15.60 10.74 -11.78
N THR A 313 -16.21 11.88 -11.44
CA THR A 313 -15.65 13.20 -11.76
C THR A 313 -14.44 13.55 -10.88
N LYS A 314 -14.37 12.97 -9.68
CA LYS A 314 -13.39 13.22 -8.62
C LYS A 314 -12.91 11.90 -8.02
N PRO A 315 -11.73 11.85 -7.38
CA PRO A 315 -11.22 10.62 -6.80
C PRO A 315 -12.23 9.94 -5.84
N ILE A 316 -12.31 8.62 -5.94
CA ILE A 316 -13.07 7.75 -5.04
C ILE A 316 -12.18 6.57 -4.64
N ALA A 317 -12.54 5.87 -3.56
CA ALA A 317 -12.02 4.53 -3.29
C ALA A 317 -13.14 3.50 -3.50
N VAL A 318 -12.75 2.30 -3.96
CA VAL A 318 -13.66 1.19 -4.25
C VAL A 318 -13.21 -0.06 -3.51
N VAL A 319 -14.15 -0.76 -2.87
CA VAL A 319 -13.94 -2.03 -2.18
C VAL A 319 -14.87 -3.07 -2.80
N MET A 320 -14.42 -4.32 -2.92
CA MET A 320 -15.25 -5.43 -3.36
C MET A 320 -15.32 -6.50 -2.27
N SER A 321 -16.48 -7.12 -2.11
CA SER A 321 -16.62 -8.31 -1.26
C SER A 321 -17.56 -9.33 -1.90
N ASP A 322 -17.33 -10.61 -1.64
CA ASP A 322 -18.21 -11.73 -1.94
C ASP A 322 -18.32 -12.58 -0.67
N ASP A 323 -19.47 -12.49 -0.02
CA ASP A 323 -19.67 -13.02 1.33
C ASP A 323 -20.03 -14.52 1.28
N SER A 324 -19.47 -15.29 2.22
CA SER A 324 -19.78 -16.71 2.43
C SER A 324 -19.73 -17.56 1.16
N VAL A 325 -18.70 -17.34 0.34
CA VAL A 325 -18.35 -18.12 -0.85
C VAL A 325 -18.21 -19.59 -0.48
N ALA A 326 -19.14 -20.41 -0.97
CA ALA A 326 -19.29 -21.81 -0.60
C ALA A 326 -18.41 -22.73 -1.48
N ALA A 327 -17.13 -22.79 -1.16
CA ALA A 327 -16.19 -23.72 -1.78
C ALA A 327 -16.25 -25.10 -1.09
N SER A 328 -16.90 -26.08 -1.73
CA SER A 328 -16.96 -27.49 -1.31
C SER A 328 -17.15 -27.74 0.21
N GLY A 329 -18.19 -27.15 0.80
CA GLY A 329 -18.56 -27.42 2.20
C GLY A 329 -17.92 -26.49 3.22
N CYS A 330 -16.93 -25.70 2.82
CA CYS A 330 -16.48 -24.49 3.51
C CYS A 330 -17.26 -23.28 2.99
N ARG A 331 -17.20 -22.16 3.71
CA ARG A 331 -17.80 -20.88 3.31
C ARG A 331 -16.88 -19.80 3.82
N ASP A 332 -16.47 -18.85 3.01
CA ASP A 332 -15.65 -17.75 3.52
C ASP A 332 -15.94 -16.43 2.81
N LEU A 333 -15.46 -15.35 3.41
CA LEU A 333 -15.45 -14.06 2.76
C LEU A 333 -14.31 -14.01 1.75
N VAL A 334 -14.57 -13.33 0.65
CA VAL A 334 -13.57 -12.98 -0.35
C VAL A 334 -13.66 -11.48 -0.53
N GLY A 335 -12.60 -10.71 -0.34
CA GLY A 335 -12.70 -9.27 -0.55
C GLY A 335 -11.39 -8.53 -0.53
N ASP A 336 -11.36 -7.39 -1.22
CA ASP A 336 -10.17 -6.54 -1.25
C ASP A 336 -10.53 -5.09 -1.61
N GLN A 337 -9.60 -4.17 -1.36
CA GLN A 337 -9.68 -2.81 -1.88
C GLN A 337 -9.16 -2.75 -3.32
N MET A 338 -9.87 -2.07 -4.20
CA MET A 338 -9.47 -1.89 -5.59
C MET A 338 -8.43 -0.77 -5.75
N VAL A 339 -7.69 -0.79 -6.85
CA VAL A 339 -6.91 0.34 -7.38
C VAL A 339 -7.53 0.81 -8.69
N PRO A 340 -7.38 2.06 -9.12
CA PRO A 340 -7.93 2.52 -10.40
C PRO A 340 -7.20 1.92 -11.60
N VAL A 341 -7.82 1.96 -12.78
CA VAL A 341 -7.26 1.42 -14.04
C VAL A 341 -5.86 1.97 -14.35
N SER A 342 -5.54 3.18 -13.91
CA SER A 342 -4.21 3.78 -14.05
C SER A 342 -3.10 3.15 -13.21
N GLN A 343 -3.42 2.22 -12.30
CA GLN A 343 -2.47 1.55 -11.39
C GLN A 343 -2.32 0.05 -11.68
N ILE A 344 -3.03 -0.49 -12.67
CA ILE A 344 -2.87 -1.88 -13.14
C ILE A 344 -1.96 -1.92 -14.36
N GLY A 345 -1.43 -3.12 -14.66
CA GLY A 345 -0.56 -3.37 -15.81
C GLY A 345 -1.00 -4.60 -16.58
N ALA A 346 -0.13 -5.07 -17.47
CA ALA A 346 -0.41 -6.13 -18.42
C ALA A 346 0.31 -7.46 -18.12
N GLU A 347 1.21 -7.49 -17.13
CA GLU A 347 2.02 -8.66 -16.78
C GLU A 347 1.89 -8.99 -15.29
N TYR A 348 1.66 -10.27 -14.97
CA TYR A 348 1.46 -10.78 -13.60
C TYR A 348 2.11 -12.14 -13.39
N ILE A 349 2.43 -12.44 -12.14
CA ILE A 349 2.78 -13.80 -11.70
C ILE A 349 1.80 -14.20 -10.60
N VAL A 350 1.20 -15.38 -10.75
CA VAL A 350 0.24 -15.91 -9.80
C VAL A 350 0.83 -17.17 -9.16
N MET A 351 0.87 -17.18 -7.83
CA MET A 351 1.42 -18.29 -7.05
C MET A 351 0.28 -19.07 -6.42
N LYS A 352 0.23 -20.39 -6.66
CA LYS A 352 -0.78 -21.25 -6.07
C LYS A 352 -0.66 -21.21 -4.55
N GLY A 353 -1.77 -20.96 -3.87
CA GLY A 353 -1.93 -21.04 -2.43
C GLY A 353 -2.11 -22.49 -1.95
N ARG A 354 -2.89 -22.65 -0.87
CA ARG A 354 -2.96 -23.89 -0.09
C ARG A 354 -4.35 -24.54 -0.13
N LEU A 355 -5.16 -24.22 -1.14
CA LEU A 355 -6.42 -24.93 -1.37
C LEU A 355 -6.15 -26.38 -1.78
N THR A 356 -6.95 -27.31 -1.25
CA THR A 356 -7.01 -28.70 -1.73
C THR A 356 -8.08 -28.89 -2.80
N LEU A 357 -8.87 -27.86 -3.06
CA LEU A 357 -9.81 -27.75 -4.17
C LEU A 357 -9.12 -27.16 -5.40
N PRO A 358 -9.76 -27.20 -6.59
CA PRO A 358 -9.38 -26.35 -7.70
C PRO A 358 -9.24 -24.89 -7.25
N GLU A 359 -8.09 -24.31 -7.58
CA GLU A 359 -7.74 -22.92 -7.25
C GLU A 359 -7.78 -22.09 -8.52
N TYR A 360 -8.24 -20.83 -8.41
CA TYR A 360 -8.53 -20.01 -9.58
C TYR A 360 -7.93 -18.62 -9.47
N PHE A 361 -7.50 -18.09 -10.61
CA PHE A 361 -7.35 -16.66 -10.80
C PHE A 361 -8.26 -16.19 -11.94
N TYR A 362 -8.58 -14.90 -11.93
CA TYR A 362 -9.51 -14.29 -12.87
C TYR A 362 -8.86 -13.08 -13.52
N VAL A 363 -8.88 -13.05 -14.84
CA VAL A 363 -8.34 -11.94 -15.65
C VAL A 363 -9.51 -11.13 -16.17
N LEU A 364 -9.57 -9.84 -15.81
CA LEU A 364 -10.62 -8.90 -16.20
C LEU A 364 -10.03 -7.81 -17.10
N ALA A 365 -10.49 -7.75 -18.35
CA ALA A 365 -10.04 -6.76 -19.31
C ALA A 365 -10.66 -5.38 -19.08
N THR A 366 -9.86 -4.32 -19.31
CA THR A 366 -10.26 -2.92 -19.07
C THR A 366 -10.13 -2.01 -20.29
N GLU A 367 -9.46 -2.47 -21.35
CA GLU A 367 -9.27 -1.69 -22.58
C GLU A 367 -10.55 -1.63 -23.43
N GLU A 368 -11.08 -0.42 -23.63
CA GLU A 368 -12.36 -0.21 -24.33
C GLU A 368 -12.24 -0.13 -25.85
N SER A 369 -11.07 0.27 -26.36
CA SER A 369 -10.88 0.53 -27.78
C SER A 369 -10.38 -0.70 -28.56
N GLN A 370 -9.84 -1.70 -27.86
CA GLN A 370 -9.18 -2.85 -28.45
C GLN A 370 -9.47 -4.13 -27.66
N THR A 371 -9.42 -5.27 -28.36
CA THR A 371 -9.47 -6.58 -27.70
C THR A 371 -8.19 -6.82 -26.89
N THR A 372 -8.35 -7.28 -25.67
CA THR A 372 -7.25 -7.75 -24.82
C THR A 372 -6.99 -9.23 -25.08
N GLU A 373 -5.83 -9.57 -25.60
CA GLU A 373 -5.36 -10.95 -25.74
C GLU A 373 -4.70 -11.40 -24.45
N VAL A 374 -4.99 -12.62 -24.00
CA VAL A 374 -4.49 -13.20 -22.75
C VAL A 374 -3.60 -14.40 -23.05
N PHE A 375 -2.40 -14.39 -22.48
CA PHE A 375 -1.40 -15.45 -22.58
C PHE A 375 -1.10 -16.00 -21.19
N ILE A 376 -1.12 -17.32 -21.05
CA ILE A 376 -0.74 -18.04 -19.83
C ILE A 376 0.46 -18.91 -20.18
N ASP A 377 1.58 -18.70 -19.47
CA ASP A 377 2.85 -19.38 -19.71
C ASP A 377 3.29 -19.32 -21.19
N GLY A 378 3.12 -18.14 -21.81
CA GLY A 378 3.43 -17.87 -23.21
C GLY A 378 2.46 -18.48 -24.23
N GLN A 379 1.41 -19.18 -23.81
CA GLN A 379 0.37 -19.72 -24.69
C GLN A 379 -0.82 -18.77 -24.77
N SER A 380 -1.25 -18.40 -25.98
CA SER A 380 -2.50 -17.64 -26.17
C SER A 380 -3.70 -18.49 -25.79
N VAL A 381 -4.55 -17.99 -24.88
CA VAL A 381 -5.68 -18.75 -24.33
C VAL A 381 -7.02 -18.13 -24.68
N PHE A 382 -7.14 -16.81 -24.56
CA PHE A 382 -8.43 -16.12 -24.62
C PHE A 382 -8.29 -14.69 -25.11
N SER A 383 -9.39 -14.12 -25.62
CA SER A 383 -9.47 -12.71 -25.98
C SER A 383 -10.70 -12.10 -25.29
N LEU A 384 -10.52 -10.95 -24.64
CA LEU A 384 -11.51 -10.28 -23.80
C LEU A 384 -11.74 -8.85 -24.27
N GLN A 385 -13.00 -8.43 -24.29
CA GLN A 385 -13.38 -7.01 -24.40
C GLN A 385 -13.41 -6.37 -23.00
N ALA A 386 -13.34 -5.03 -22.91
CA ALA A 386 -13.54 -4.32 -21.64
C ALA A 386 -14.78 -4.81 -20.88
N GLY A 387 -14.63 -5.05 -19.57
CA GLY A 387 -15.69 -5.56 -18.71
C GLY A 387 -15.93 -7.07 -18.82
N GLN A 388 -15.24 -7.78 -19.71
CA GLN A 388 -15.25 -9.25 -19.74
C GLN A 388 -14.15 -9.82 -18.87
N GLN A 389 -14.47 -10.93 -18.19
CA GLN A 389 -13.54 -11.67 -17.34
C GLN A 389 -13.51 -13.14 -17.75
N ALA A 390 -12.34 -13.77 -17.62
CA ALA A 390 -12.17 -15.23 -17.72
C ALA A 390 -11.58 -15.79 -16.43
N ALA A 391 -11.98 -17.01 -16.07
CA ALA A 391 -11.46 -17.77 -14.94
C ALA A 391 -10.46 -18.83 -15.42
N PHE A 392 -9.36 -18.98 -14.71
CA PHE A 392 -8.29 -19.93 -15.02
C PHE A 392 -8.01 -20.78 -13.81
N GLU A 393 -8.10 -22.11 -13.98
CA GLU A 393 -7.74 -23.07 -12.94
C GLU A 393 -6.22 -23.27 -12.93
N PHE A 394 -5.62 -23.31 -11.74
CA PHE A 394 -4.20 -23.64 -11.61
C PHE A 394 -3.92 -25.09 -12.04
N SER A 395 -3.15 -25.25 -13.11
CA SER A 395 -2.61 -26.55 -13.51
C SER A 395 -1.24 -26.83 -12.91
N GLU A 396 -0.49 -25.78 -12.57
CA GLU A 396 0.85 -25.84 -11.97
C GLU A 396 0.91 -25.02 -10.67
N SER A 397 2.08 -24.94 -10.03
CA SER A 397 2.27 -24.13 -8.80
C SER A 397 2.47 -22.63 -9.07
N LEU A 398 2.87 -22.28 -10.29
CA LEU A 398 3.17 -20.92 -10.73
C LEU A 398 2.66 -20.73 -12.15
N HIS A 399 2.06 -19.58 -12.41
CA HIS A 399 1.70 -19.16 -13.76
C HIS A 399 2.19 -17.74 -14.02
N HIS A 400 2.72 -17.52 -15.22
CA HIS A 400 2.98 -16.20 -15.76
C HIS A 400 1.83 -15.80 -16.68
N VAL A 401 1.27 -14.62 -16.43
CA VAL A 401 0.12 -14.09 -17.16
C VAL A 401 0.56 -12.82 -17.86
N GLU A 402 0.50 -12.84 -19.19
CA GLU A 402 0.75 -11.69 -20.04
C GLU A 402 -0.52 -11.33 -20.79
N THR A 403 -0.72 -10.03 -21.01
CA THR A 403 -1.87 -9.52 -21.75
C THR A 403 -1.45 -8.41 -22.71
N SER A 404 -2.24 -8.17 -23.76
CA SER A 404 -1.92 -7.10 -24.71
C SER A 404 -2.23 -5.69 -24.17
N HIS A 405 -3.03 -5.58 -23.11
CA HIS A 405 -3.46 -4.33 -22.48
C HIS A 405 -3.69 -4.53 -20.99
N PRO A 406 -3.68 -3.46 -20.16
CA PRO A 406 -3.85 -3.59 -18.72
C PRO A 406 -5.15 -4.30 -18.29
N VAL A 407 -5.00 -5.21 -17.33
CA VAL A 407 -6.09 -6.03 -16.76
C VAL A 407 -6.09 -5.98 -15.24
N TYR A 408 -7.21 -6.27 -14.60
CA TYR A 408 -7.18 -6.70 -13.20
C TYR A 408 -6.95 -8.21 -13.12
N LEU A 409 -6.17 -8.65 -12.14
CA LEU A 409 -6.03 -10.06 -11.79
C LEU A 409 -6.51 -10.29 -10.36
N LEU A 410 -7.65 -10.97 -10.21
CA LEU A 410 -8.16 -11.43 -8.91
C LEU A 410 -7.70 -12.86 -8.66
N HIS A 411 -7.05 -13.11 -7.53
CA HIS A 411 -6.59 -14.44 -7.14
C HIS A 411 -7.41 -14.97 -5.96
N MET A 412 -7.88 -16.21 -6.08
CA MET A 412 -8.49 -16.96 -4.99
C MET A 412 -7.46 -17.93 -4.41
N ALA A 413 -7.21 -17.84 -3.12
CA ALA A 413 -6.30 -18.73 -2.39
C ALA A 413 -6.90 -19.09 -1.03
N GLY A 414 -6.22 -19.92 -0.24
CA GLY A 414 -6.67 -20.24 1.12
C GLY A 414 -6.14 -21.56 1.63
N PHE A 415 -6.88 -22.25 2.49
CA PHE A 415 -6.47 -23.52 3.13
C PHE A 415 -7.54 -24.60 3.00
N GLY A 416 -7.20 -25.75 2.40
CA GLY A 416 -8.17 -26.84 2.29
C GLY A 416 -9.36 -26.45 1.39
N CYS A 417 -10.55 -26.29 1.98
CA CYS A 417 -11.70 -25.70 1.28
C CYS A 417 -12.01 -24.24 1.67
N GLU A 418 -11.28 -23.68 2.63
CA GLU A 418 -11.48 -22.33 3.14
C GLU A 418 -10.80 -21.33 2.19
N VAL A 419 -11.56 -20.36 1.66
CA VAL A 419 -11.13 -19.45 0.59
C VAL A 419 -10.97 -18.02 1.07
N GLY A 420 -10.09 -17.26 0.44
CA GLY A 420 -9.99 -15.80 0.52
C GLY A 420 -9.59 -15.25 -0.85
N GLY A 421 -9.60 -13.93 -1.03
CA GLY A 421 -9.25 -13.36 -2.33
C GLY A 421 -8.63 -11.98 -2.25
N ALA A 422 -7.65 -11.73 -3.12
CA ALA A 422 -7.01 -10.44 -3.26
C ALA A 422 -6.74 -10.13 -4.73
N ILE A 423 -6.77 -8.85 -5.10
CA ILE A 423 -6.23 -8.44 -6.39
C ILE A 423 -4.70 -8.48 -6.33
N LEU A 424 -4.07 -8.92 -7.41
CA LEU A 424 -2.61 -8.93 -7.53
C LEU A 424 -2.10 -7.65 -8.18
N PRO A 425 -0.93 -7.13 -7.75
CA PRO A 425 -0.21 -6.07 -8.45
C PRO A 425 0.37 -6.60 -9.77
N SER A 426 0.47 -5.74 -10.77
CA SER A 426 1.22 -6.06 -12.00
C SER A 426 2.72 -6.04 -11.71
N LEU A 427 3.52 -6.74 -12.51
CA LEU A 427 4.98 -6.69 -12.47
C LEU A 427 5.55 -5.32 -12.87
N GLU A 428 4.73 -4.46 -13.47
CA GLU A 428 5.02 -3.05 -13.73
C GLU A 428 4.95 -2.20 -12.44
N ASN A 429 4.23 -2.68 -11.41
CA ASN A 429 4.36 -2.13 -10.07
C ASN A 429 5.73 -2.56 -9.50
N PRO A 430 6.61 -1.61 -9.11
CA PRO A 430 7.94 -1.97 -8.65
C PRO A 430 7.94 -2.77 -7.35
N GLY A 431 6.85 -2.78 -6.57
CA GLY A 431 6.82 -3.39 -5.25
C GLY A 431 7.46 -2.52 -4.17
N GLN A 432 7.89 -3.15 -3.08
CA GLN A 432 8.50 -2.46 -1.94
C GLN A 432 9.76 -3.18 -1.48
N ARG A 433 10.73 -2.44 -0.92
CA ARG A 433 11.94 -3.04 -0.29
C ARG A 433 11.72 -3.48 1.15
N GLN A 434 10.65 -3.00 1.77
CA GLN A 434 10.27 -3.33 3.13
C GLN A 434 8.74 -3.34 3.22
N ILE A 435 8.19 -4.37 3.86
CA ILE A 435 6.79 -4.41 4.23
C ILE A 435 6.70 -4.81 5.70
N ASP A 436 6.16 -3.91 6.51
CA ASP A 436 5.80 -4.17 7.90
C ASP A 436 4.38 -4.73 7.96
N PHE A 437 4.19 -5.84 8.64
CA PHE A 437 2.92 -6.55 8.72
C PHE A 437 2.73 -7.15 10.11
N THR A 438 1.53 -7.63 10.40
CA THR A 438 1.26 -8.42 11.59
C THR A 438 0.35 -9.58 11.23
N ARG A 439 0.44 -10.67 11.98
CA ARG A 439 -0.58 -11.73 11.94
C ARG A 439 -1.59 -11.50 13.05
N THR A 440 -2.85 -11.79 12.76
CA THR A 440 -3.96 -11.57 13.70
C THR A 440 -4.44 -12.86 14.36
N ARG A 441 -4.02 -14.02 13.84
CA ARG A 441 -4.35 -15.33 14.41
C ARG A 441 -3.13 -16.22 14.56
N GLY A 442 -3.14 -17.06 15.60
CA GLY A 442 -2.08 -18.04 15.89
C GLY A 442 -2.09 -19.28 14.99
N GLU A 443 -2.65 -19.18 13.79
CA GLU A 443 -2.89 -20.30 12.88
C GLU A 443 -1.78 -20.43 11.83
N SER A 444 -2.00 -21.25 10.79
CA SER A 444 -1.06 -21.35 9.67
C SER A 444 -0.91 -19.99 9.01
N PHE A 445 0.32 -19.64 8.65
CA PHE A 445 0.65 -18.33 8.12
C PHE A 445 1.74 -18.48 7.08
N PHE A 446 1.37 -18.16 5.85
CA PHE A 446 2.21 -18.26 4.68
C PHE A 446 2.44 -16.87 4.10
N VAL A 447 3.65 -16.64 3.64
CA VAL A 447 4.05 -15.45 2.91
C VAL A 447 4.54 -15.89 1.55
N ASN A 448 3.94 -15.33 0.50
CA ASN A 448 4.39 -15.48 -0.87
C ASN A 448 5.19 -14.25 -1.27
N LEU A 449 6.37 -14.47 -1.83
CA LEU A 449 7.31 -13.43 -2.25
C LEU A 449 7.62 -13.57 -3.74
N LEU A 450 7.55 -12.47 -4.47
CA LEU A 450 8.05 -12.35 -5.84
C LEU A 450 9.20 -11.34 -5.88
N VAL A 451 10.29 -11.69 -6.53
CA VAL A 451 11.51 -10.88 -6.57
C VAL A 451 12.25 -11.04 -7.90
N LYS A 452 13.08 -10.06 -8.27
CA LYS A 452 14.01 -10.20 -9.39
C LYS A 452 15.13 -11.19 -9.05
N SER A 453 15.55 -11.97 -10.04
CA SER A 453 16.71 -12.86 -9.92
C SER A 453 18.00 -12.05 -9.67
N GLY A 454 18.78 -12.48 -8.68
CA GLY A 454 19.94 -11.78 -8.15
C GLY A 454 19.70 -11.09 -6.81
N ASP A 455 18.42 -10.89 -6.44
CA ASP A 455 18.02 -10.20 -5.21
C ASP A 455 17.50 -11.17 -4.12
N GLU A 456 17.34 -12.46 -4.42
CA GLU A 456 16.71 -13.45 -3.52
C GLU A 456 17.48 -13.74 -2.21
N ASP A 457 18.79 -13.51 -2.20
CA ASP A 457 19.65 -13.62 -1.01
C ASP A 457 19.67 -12.32 -0.18
N GLY A 458 18.95 -11.28 -0.62
CA GLY A 458 18.80 -10.01 0.09
C GLY A 458 17.71 -10.02 1.17
N PHE A 459 16.90 -11.09 1.27
CA PHE A 459 15.73 -11.14 2.14
C PHE A 459 16.05 -11.39 3.61
N THR A 460 15.36 -10.64 4.48
CA THR A 460 15.31 -10.90 5.92
C THR A 460 13.88 -10.79 6.46
N LEU A 461 13.55 -11.63 7.45
CA LEU A 461 12.39 -11.50 8.31
C LEU A 461 12.86 -11.12 9.71
N ASN A 462 12.44 -9.95 10.20
CA ASN A 462 12.84 -9.46 11.53
C ASN A 462 14.39 -9.46 11.70
N GLY A 463 15.12 -9.14 10.63
CA GLY A 463 16.57 -9.17 10.57
C GLY A 463 17.20 -10.56 10.38
N ASN A 464 16.42 -11.65 10.42
CA ASN A 464 16.90 -13.00 10.17
C ASN A 464 16.86 -13.34 8.68
N PRO A 465 17.95 -13.81 8.06
CA PRO A 465 18.00 -14.08 6.62
C PRO A 465 17.07 -15.23 6.21
N LEU A 466 16.43 -15.09 5.04
CA LEU A 466 15.69 -16.18 4.40
C LEU A 466 16.60 -16.99 3.46
N PRO A 467 16.38 -18.30 3.31
CA PRO A 467 17.17 -19.14 2.42
C PRO A 467 16.88 -18.83 0.94
N ALA A 468 17.87 -18.28 0.23
CA ALA A 468 17.78 -18.01 -1.21
C ALA A 468 17.36 -19.24 -2.05
N ALA A 469 17.74 -20.44 -1.61
CA ALA A 469 17.39 -21.70 -2.29
C ALA A 469 15.89 -22.05 -2.25
N SER A 470 15.08 -21.35 -1.44
CA SER A 470 13.63 -21.49 -1.41
C SER A 470 12.92 -20.73 -2.54
N PHE A 471 13.65 -19.89 -3.28
CA PHE A 471 13.12 -19.19 -4.44
C PHE A 471 13.32 -20.03 -5.71
N VAL A 472 12.26 -20.17 -6.50
CA VAL A 472 12.26 -20.91 -7.76
C VAL A 472 12.04 -19.98 -8.95
N PRO A 473 12.68 -20.24 -10.11
CA PRO A 473 12.41 -19.48 -11.32
C PRO A 473 10.95 -19.58 -11.75
N VAL A 474 10.40 -18.46 -12.21
CA VAL A 474 9.03 -18.41 -12.71
C VAL A 474 9.01 -18.79 -14.19
N PRO A 475 8.30 -19.87 -14.58
CA PRO A 475 8.15 -20.24 -15.99
C PRO A 475 7.55 -19.08 -16.80
N GLY A 476 8.05 -18.84 -18.01
CA GLY A 476 7.56 -17.75 -18.87
C GLY A 476 8.09 -16.36 -18.54
N ALA A 477 8.49 -16.09 -17.29
CA ALA A 477 8.95 -14.78 -16.82
C ALA A 477 10.46 -14.77 -16.48
N PRO A 478 11.36 -14.75 -17.46
CA PRO A 478 12.80 -14.79 -17.20
C PRO A 478 13.23 -13.60 -16.34
N GLY A 479 14.00 -13.87 -15.28
CA GLY A 479 14.47 -12.85 -14.35
C GLY A 479 13.55 -12.61 -13.15
N TRP A 480 12.44 -13.35 -13.03
CA TRP A 480 11.63 -13.38 -11.81
C TRP A 480 11.77 -14.71 -11.08
N LEU A 481 11.80 -14.62 -9.75
CA LEU A 481 11.78 -15.74 -8.83
C LEU A 481 10.58 -15.62 -7.88
N ALA A 482 10.05 -16.76 -7.47
CA ALA A 482 8.94 -16.87 -6.52
C ALA A 482 9.33 -17.75 -5.33
N GLY A 483 8.92 -17.38 -4.12
CA GLY A 483 9.16 -18.16 -2.90
C GLY A 483 7.95 -18.16 -1.96
N GLU A 484 7.58 -19.34 -1.46
CA GLU A 484 6.56 -19.50 -0.41
C GLU A 484 7.23 -19.86 0.91
N PHE A 485 6.89 -19.14 1.97
CA PHE A 485 7.46 -19.34 3.31
C PHE A 485 6.36 -19.52 4.34
N GLN A 486 6.45 -20.58 5.13
CA GLN A 486 5.62 -20.75 6.32
C GLN A 486 6.37 -20.24 7.55
N PHE A 487 5.73 -19.39 8.35
CA PHE A 487 6.32 -18.89 9.59
C PHE A 487 5.54 -19.36 10.81
N SER A 488 6.26 -19.75 11.85
CA SER A 488 5.68 -20.08 13.16
C SER A 488 5.25 -18.82 13.93
N VAL A 489 4.47 -19.00 15.00
CA VAL A 489 4.14 -17.92 15.94
C VAL A 489 5.38 -17.37 16.66
N GLY A 490 6.48 -18.15 16.73
CA GLY A 490 7.74 -17.67 17.28
C GLY A 490 8.48 -16.71 16.35
N GLU A 491 8.33 -16.87 15.04
CA GLU A 491 8.99 -16.04 14.02
C GLU A 491 8.17 -14.80 13.66
N VAL A 492 6.85 -14.95 13.60
CA VAL A 492 5.87 -13.86 13.39
C VAL A 492 4.84 -13.96 14.51
N PRO A 493 5.02 -13.23 15.63
CA PRO A 493 4.09 -13.29 16.75
C PRO A 493 2.74 -12.65 16.44
N VAL A 494 1.69 -13.15 17.09
CA VAL A 494 0.33 -12.62 16.96
C VAL A 494 0.24 -11.22 17.54
N HIS A 495 -0.34 -10.29 16.77
CA HIS A 495 -0.47 -8.86 17.14
C HIS A 495 0.85 -8.17 17.46
N GLN A 496 1.96 -8.64 16.86
CA GLN A 496 3.23 -7.95 16.90
C GLN A 496 3.67 -7.61 15.49
N THR A 497 4.37 -6.48 15.36
CA THR A 497 4.92 -6.05 14.08
C THR A 497 6.03 -7.02 13.69
N SER A 498 5.96 -7.49 12.45
CA SER A 498 7.03 -8.20 11.78
C SER A 498 7.38 -7.46 10.50
N THR A 499 8.64 -7.54 10.12
CA THR A 499 9.20 -6.77 9.04
C THR A 499 9.85 -7.70 8.03
N MET A 500 9.31 -7.73 6.81
CA MET A 500 9.96 -8.36 5.66
C MET A 500 10.77 -7.29 4.94
N GLN A 501 12.05 -7.54 4.67
CA GLN A 501 12.93 -6.62 3.97
C GLN A 501 13.75 -7.33 2.90
N ASN A 502 14.09 -6.61 1.84
CA ASN A 502 15.09 -7.01 0.87
C ASN A 502 16.10 -5.86 0.66
N SER A 503 17.37 -6.16 0.93
CA SER A 503 18.46 -5.18 0.84
C SER A 503 18.91 -4.87 -0.59
N LYS A 504 18.60 -5.74 -1.56
CA LYS A 504 19.08 -5.63 -2.95
C LYS A 504 18.05 -5.04 -3.91
N GLY A 505 16.79 -5.47 -3.79
CA GLY A 505 15.72 -5.06 -4.69
C GLY A 505 14.38 -4.87 -3.99
N THR A 506 13.39 -4.45 -4.77
CA THR A 506 11.98 -4.45 -4.35
C THR A 506 11.34 -5.81 -4.59
N PHE A 507 10.25 -6.09 -3.88
CA PHE A 507 9.52 -7.34 -3.98
C PHE A 507 8.01 -7.13 -3.85
N HIS A 508 7.24 -8.13 -4.29
CA HIS A 508 5.83 -8.24 -3.98
C HIS A 508 5.63 -9.26 -2.86
N MET A 509 4.65 -9.00 -2.00
CA MET A 509 4.29 -9.86 -0.88
C MET A 509 2.79 -10.03 -0.76
N SER A 510 2.34 -11.27 -0.57
CA SER A 510 0.99 -11.56 -0.09
C SER A 510 1.03 -12.49 1.11
N ILE A 511 0.04 -12.37 1.98
CA ILE A 511 -0.10 -13.14 3.22
C ILE A 511 -1.34 -14.01 3.12
N ILE A 512 -1.21 -15.30 3.46
CA ILE A 512 -2.34 -16.22 3.65
C ILE A 512 -2.29 -16.71 5.11
N ASN A 513 -3.28 -16.36 5.92
CA ASN A 513 -3.37 -16.74 7.34
C ASN A 513 -4.72 -17.41 7.67
N GLY A 514 -4.69 -18.58 8.30
CA GLY A 514 -5.90 -19.33 8.63
C GLY A 514 -5.64 -20.82 8.83
N GLY A 515 -6.65 -21.64 8.63
CA GLY A 515 -6.56 -23.08 8.74
C GLY A 515 -7.75 -23.78 8.09
N ASN A 516 -7.66 -25.10 7.91
CA ASN A 516 -8.66 -25.89 7.18
C ASN A 516 -10.08 -25.93 7.82
N THR A 517 -10.29 -25.28 8.97
CA THR A 517 -11.55 -25.32 9.74
C THR A 517 -11.89 -23.98 10.39
N SER A 518 -11.26 -22.89 9.96
CA SER A 518 -11.28 -21.58 10.63
C SER A 518 -11.23 -20.41 9.63
N GLY A 519 -11.54 -20.70 8.37
CA GLY A 519 -11.47 -19.75 7.28
C GLY A 519 -10.05 -19.41 6.81
N ALA A 520 -9.98 -18.56 5.79
CA ALA A 520 -8.74 -18.05 5.23
C ALA A 520 -8.78 -16.52 5.11
N MET A 521 -7.73 -15.86 5.58
CA MET A 521 -7.48 -14.44 5.36
C MET A 521 -6.38 -14.31 4.32
N TYR A 522 -6.69 -13.66 3.20
CA TYR A 522 -5.76 -13.50 2.09
C TYR A 522 -5.66 -12.04 1.66
N GLY A 523 -4.45 -11.48 1.69
CA GLY A 523 -4.23 -10.08 1.31
C GLY A 523 -2.91 -9.87 0.58
N ASN A 524 -2.92 -8.98 -0.43
CA ASN A 524 -1.70 -8.51 -1.09
C ASN A 524 -1.25 -7.18 -0.51
N PHE A 525 0.04 -7.07 -0.18
CA PHE A 525 0.63 -5.92 0.50
C PHE A 525 1.65 -5.18 -0.36
N SER A 526 1.60 -5.31 -1.69
CA SER A 526 2.62 -4.75 -2.58
C SER A 526 2.24 -3.42 -3.26
N PHE A 527 0.94 -3.10 -3.36
CA PHE A 527 0.46 -1.87 -3.99
C PHE A 527 0.99 -0.58 -3.36
#